data_AF-A0A973Z118-F1
#
_entry.id   AF-A0A973Z118-F1
#
_cell.length_a   1.000
_cell.length_b   1.000
_cell.length_c   1.000
_cell.angle_alpha   90.00
_cell.angle_beta   90.00
_cell.angle_gamma   90.00
#
_symmetry.space_group_name_H-M   'P 1'
#
loop_
_entity.id
_entity.type
_entity.pdbx_description
1 polymer ?
#
loop_
_entity_poly.entity_id
_entity_poly.type
_entity_poly.pdbx_seq_one_letter_code
_entity_poly.pdbx_strand_id
1 'polypeptide(L)'
;MRSTKALSTSSTMLGTAGVAMLACVSFDAGPASAQLNTPPPPPLGPVTYRSEQRQVGVGVITSIVRGKTNEIVTKTNQSLKDSGHGNISVSLKSLRVNKPMRVASLYTNRQNQWYVKIPMNIGLNVNIPYSSDRQVYIPLDINVSCENWFTRQGRVKFYGQPGPISIEGGNLIEDILRVKQYVDNEVRRNFPPLSGFGMTPFEQPCATIGVSPGEPPDYRFGFIAYDPPGRILPPTLGSTVEVTFAKLKRLTARDRGGNALYYPTENIMLEVHANHVMRQSATLTMNEGDEVSLAFPAFTVPATGVDTLVVLANVNQQPNFQPQDSAFNAWPKSANFSPGMHTLVITKVYSIPPRPPQRKPSYIRVPAYELSYSVRYSPRPVIGINRGEVR
;
A
#
# COMPACT_ATOMS: atom_id res chain seq x y z
N MET A 1 -34.97 -1.81 66.63
CA MET A 1 -33.95 -2.66 67.29
C MET A 1 -33.01 -1.75 68.07
N ARG A 2 -32.70 -2.14 69.31
CA ARG A 2 -32.13 -1.29 70.36
C ARG A 2 -30.77 -0.68 69.99
N SER A 3 -30.67 0.62 70.27
CA SER A 3 -29.45 1.42 70.29
C SER A 3 -28.93 1.49 71.72
N THR A 4 -27.65 1.20 71.91
CA THR A 4 -26.81 1.49 73.08
C THR A 4 -25.40 1.71 72.56
N LYS A 5 -24.79 2.89 72.73
CA LYS A 5 -23.94 3.29 73.89
C LYS A 5 -22.89 2.22 74.23
N ALA A 6 -21.63 2.49 74.51
CA ALA A 6 -20.81 3.70 74.58
C ALA A 6 -19.37 3.24 74.93
N LEU A 7 -18.45 4.20 74.92
CA LEU A 7 -17.26 4.32 75.79
C LEU A 7 -16.04 3.40 75.61
N SER A 8 -14.87 4.09 75.59
CA SER A 8 -13.66 3.80 76.39
C SER A 8 -12.86 2.55 76.01
N THR A 9 -11.53 2.51 75.96
CA THR A 9 -10.57 3.02 76.96
C THR A 9 -9.15 2.99 76.35
N SER A 10 -8.30 3.91 76.82
CA SER A 10 -6.84 3.90 76.69
C SER A 10 -6.20 2.62 77.23
N SER A 11 -4.99 2.26 76.74
CA SER A 11 -3.78 2.03 77.57
C SER A 11 -2.60 1.45 76.77
N THR A 12 -1.48 2.19 76.77
CA THR A 12 -0.13 1.79 77.22
C THR A 12 0.34 0.34 77.02
N MET A 13 1.45 0.12 76.29
CA MET A 13 2.80 -0.05 76.86
C MET A 13 3.87 -0.43 75.82
N LEU A 14 5.10 -0.01 76.13
CA LEU A 14 6.37 -0.28 75.48
C LEU A 14 6.71 -1.78 75.38
N GLY A 15 7.54 -2.15 74.40
CA GLY A 15 8.28 -3.41 74.45
C GLY A 15 9.07 -3.79 73.19
N THR A 16 10.24 -3.17 73.02
CA THR A 16 11.52 -3.77 72.54
C THR A 16 11.56 -4.72 71.32
N ALA A 17 12.26 -4.22 70.29
CA ALA A 17 13.35 -4.85 69.51
C ALA A 17 13.19 -6.31 69.02
N GLY A 18 13.03 -6.43 67.70
CA GLY A 18 13.28 -7.67 66.95
C GLY A 18 13.59 -7.35 65.49
N VAL A 19 14.84 -7.58 65.11
CA VAL A 19 15.42 -7.34 63.79
C VAL A 19 14.69 -8.16 62.70
N ALA A 20 14.26 -7.50 61.62
CA ALA A 20 14.01 -8.15 60.34
C ALA A 20 14.41 -7.20 59.20
N MET A 21 15.53 -7.53 58.54
CA MET A 21 15.87 -6.97 57.23
C MET A 21 14.73 -7.28 56.26
N LEU A 22 14.13 -6.25 55.69
CA LEU A 22 13.41 -6.37 54.44
C LEU A 22 14.01 -5.37 53.46
N ALA A 23 14.84 -5.88 52.55
CA ALA A 23 15.31 -5.15 51.39
C ALA A 23 14.09 -4.84 50.50
N CYS A 24 13.73 -3.57 50.40
CA CYS A 24 12.82 -3.10 49.35
C CYS A 24 13.52 -3.26 47.99
N VAL A 25 13.11 -4.28 47.24
CA VAL A 25 13.35 -4.33 45.79
C VAL A 25 12.37 -3.34 45.16
N SER A 26 12.85 -2.13 44.91
CA SER A 26 12.17 -1.16 44.06
C SER A 26 12.13 -1.73 42.63
N PHE A 27 10.98 -2.24 42.21
CA PHE A 27 10.71 -2.45 40.79
C PHE A 27 10.41 -1.08 40.18
N ASP A 28 11.45 -0.41 39.69
CA ASP A 28 11.28 0.66 38.72
C ASP A 28 10.79 0.06 37.40
N ALA A 29 9.47 -0.05 37.28
CA ALA A 29 8.81 -0.24 35.99
C ALA A 29 8.94 1.07 35.21
N GLY A 30 10.06 1.22 34.49
CA GLY A 30 10.22 2.29 33.51
C GLY A 30 9.06 2.27 32.51
N PRO A 31 8.51 3.43 32.14
CA PRO A 31 7.38 3.48 31.22
C PRO A 31 7.81 2.91 29.87
N ALA A 32 7.10 1.86 29.44
CA ALA A 32 7.17 1.35 28.09
C ALA A 32 6.87 2.51 27.14
N SER A 33 7.92 2.97 26.47
CA SER A 33 7.87 3.98 25.43
C SER A 33 6.81 3.57 24.41
N ALA A 34 5.67 4.26 24.44
CA ALA A 34 4.72 4.25 23.34
C ALA A 34 5.47 4.72 22.10
N GLN A 35 5.94 3.77 21.29
CA GLN A 35 6.43 4.08 19.96
C GLN A 35 5.29 4.78 19.24
N LEU A 36 5.51 6.06 18.91
CA LEU A 36 4.64 6.78 17.99
C LEU A 36 4.39 5.87 16.79
N ASN A 37 3.11 5.64 16.47
CA ASN A 37 2.67 5.05 15.21
C ASN A 37 3.10 5.98 14.07
N THR A 38 4.38 6.01 13.74
CA THR A 38 4.85 6.52 12.46
C THR A 38 4.30 5.55 11.41
N PRO A 39 3.49 6.02 10.44
CA PRO A 39 3.09 5.15 9.34
C PRO A 39 4.35 4.53 8.74
N PRO A 40 4.35 3.21 8.46
CA PRO A 40 5.53 2.55 7.93
C PRO A 40 6.01 3.29 6.68
N PRO A 41 7.33 3.48 6.50
CA PRO A 41 7.86 4.23 5.38
C PRO A 41 7.30 3.67 4.07
N PRO A 42 6.94 4.53 3.10
CA PRO A 42 6.26 4.09 1.90
C PRO A 42 7.03 2.93 1.26
N PRO A 43 6.32 1.88 0.83
CA PRO A 43 6.97 0.68 0.35
C PRO A 43 7.92 0.95 -0.85
N LEU A 44 9.16 0.47 -0.78
CA LEU A 44 10.22 0.80 -1.75
C LEU A 44 10.16 -0.08 -2.99
N GLY A 45 9.78 0.52 -4.12
CA GLY A 45 10.06 -0.05 -5.43
C GLY A 45 11.49 0.26 -5.92
N PRO A 46 11.80 0.00 -7.20
CA PRO A 46 13.12 0.27 -7.76
C PRO A 46 13.47 1.77 -7.65
N VAL A 47 14.74 2.16 -7.73
CA VAL A 47 15.09 3.59 -7.84
C VAL A 47 14.44 4.24 -9.05
N THR A 48 14.49 5.57 -9.12
CA THR A 48 14.04 6.27 -10.33
C THR A 48 14.85 5.82 -11.54
N TYR A 49 14.39 6.21 -12.73
CA TYR A 49 15.10 5.86 -13.96
C TYR A 49 16.55 6.36 -13.90
N ARG A 50 17.43 5.63 -14.57
CA ARG A 50 18.87 5.85 -14.69
C ARG A 50 19.21 6.61 -15.97
N SER A 51 18.36 6.50 -16.98
CA SER A 51 18.56 7.09 -18.30
C SER A 51 17.25 7.57 -18.90
N GLU A 52 17.35 8.64 -19.68
CA GLU A 52 16.24 9.19 -20.47
C GLU A 52 16.14 8.56 -21.87
N GLN A 53 16.91 7.52 -22.17
CA GLN A 53 16.95 6.88 -23.49
C GLN A 53 15.63 6.23 -23.91
N ARG A 54 14.81 5.77 -22.95
CA ARG A 54 13.49 5.21 -23.23
C ARG A 54 12.43 6.02 -22.51
N GLN A 55 11.51 6.53 -23.31
CA GLN A 55 10.46 7.42 -22.84
C GLN A 55 9.11 7.00 -23.40
N VAL A 56 8.08 7.18 -22.59
CA VAL A 56 6.70 7.18 -23.04
C VAL A 56 6.18 8.60 -22.93
N GLY A 57 5.82 9.20 -24.06
CA GLY A 57 5.20 10.52 -24.07
C GLY A 57 3.82 10.46 -23.40
N VAL A 58 3.54 11.38 -22.49
CA VAL A 58 2.23 11.52 -21.85
C VAL A 58 1.15 11.80 -22.90
N GLY A 59 1.51 12.41 -24.03
CA GLY A 59 0.65 12.61 -25.19
C GLY A 59 0.11 11.30 -25.79
N VAL A 60 0.90 10.21 -25.79
CA VAL A 60 0.43 8.89 -26.25
C VAL A 60 -0.67 8.38 -25.33
N ILE A 61 -0.46 8.47 -24.02
CA ILE A 61 -1.43 8.07 -22.98
C ILE A 61 -2.70 8.93 -23.09
N THR A 62 -2.53 10.23 -23.28
CA THR A 62 -3.62 11.19 -23.48
C THR A 62 -4.45 10.84 -24.71
N SER A 63 -3.82 10.44 -25.82
CA SER A 63 -4.50 9.98 -27.04
C SER A 63 -5.27 8.68 -26.82
N ILE A 64 -4.71 7.73 -26.07
CA ILE A 64 -5.41 6.48 -25.71
C ILE A 64 -6.64 6.78 -24.86
N VAL A 65 -6.50 7.60 -23.82
CA VAL A 65 -7.62 8.02 -22.96
C VAL A 65 -8.68 8.73 -23.79
N ARG A 66 -8.30 9.68 -24.64
CA ARG A 66 -9.21 10.35 -25.57
C ARG A 66 -9.94 9.37 -26.49
N GLY A 67 -9.23 8.40 -27.07
CA GLY A 67 -9.82 7.36 -27.91
C GLY A 67 -10.86 6.53 -27.17
N LYS A 68 -10.53 6.08 -25.94
CA LYS A 68 -11.46 5.35 -25.07
C LYS A 68 -12.66 6.19 -24.65
N THR A 69 -12.45 7.46 -24.31
CA THR A 69 -13.54 8.37 -23.98
C THR A 69 -14.46 8.59 -25.19
N ASN A 70 -13.91 8.78 -26.39
CA ASN A 70 -14.72 8.93 -27.61
C ASN A 70 -15.49 7.66 -27.94
N GLU A 71 -14.89 6.47 -27.75
CA GLU A 71 -15.59 5.18 -27.90
C GLU A 71 -16.81 5.11 -26.98
N ILE A 72 -16.65 5.52 -25.71
CA ILE A 72 -17.72 5.55 -24.72
C ILE A 72 -18.77 6.59 -25.07
N VAL A 73 -18.37 7.81 -25.44
CA VAL A 73 -19.30 8.87 -25.86
C VAL A 73 -20.14 8.42 -27.06
N THR A 74 -19.54 7.77 -28.05
CA THR A 74 -20.26 7.22 -29.21
C THR A 74 -21.27 6.15 -28.78
N LYS A 75 -20.86 5.21 -27.91
CA LYS A 75 -21.76 4.18 -27.35
C LYS A 75 -22.90 4.79 -26.54
N THR A 76 -22.63 5.81 -25.72
CA THR A 76 -23.64 6.54 -24.95
C THR A 76 -24.62 7.27 -25.88
N ASN A 77 -24.14 7.97 -26.89
CA ASN A 77 -25.00 8.63 -27.88
C ASN A 77 -25.87 7.63 -28.65
N GLN A 78 -25.33 6.46 -28.99
CA GLN A 78 -26.12 5.42 -29.63
C GLN A 78 -27.19 4.88 -28.68
N SER A 79 -26.84 4.56 -27.43
CA SER A 79 -27.79 4.10 -26.40
C SER A 79 -28.90 5.12 -26.13
N LEU A 80 -28.57 6.42 -26.11
CA LEU A 80 -29.55 7.50 -25.96
C LEU A 80 -30.52 7.53 -27.14
N LYS A 81 -30.03 7.36 -28.37
CA LYS A 81 -30.89 7.24 -29.56
C LYS A 81 -31.81 6.02 -29.48
N ASP A 82 -31.25 4.86 -29.14
CA ASP A 82 -31.99 3.59 -29.04
C ASP A 82 -33.05 3.63 -27.93
N SER A 83 -32.83 4.43 -26.88
CA SER A 83 -33.78 4.63 -25.76
C SER A 83 -34.82 5.74 -26.02
N GLY A 84 -34.87 6.31 -27.23
CA GLY A 84 -35.83 7.38 -27.57
C GLY A 84 -35.39 8.80 -27.17
N HIS A 85 -34.17 8.97 -26.66
CA HIS A 85 -33.58 10.25 -26.27
C HIS A 85 -32.61 10.81 -27.32
N GLY A 86 -32.88 10.60 -28.62
CA GLY A 86 -31.98 10.98 -29.72
C GLY A 86 -31.67 12.48 -29.85
N ASN A 87 -32.41 13.32 -29.14
CA ASN A 87 -32.20 14.77 -29.09
C ASN A 87 -31.12 15.16 -28.06
N ILE A 88 -30.81 14.29 -27.09
CA ILE A 88 -29.71 14.50 -26.12
C ILE A 88 -28.41 14.04 -26.77
N SER A 89 -27.37 14.87 -26.69
CA SER A 89 -26.06 14.51 -27.23
C SER A 89 -24.94 14.78 -26.23
N VAL A 90 -23.97 13.87 -26.23
CA VAL A 90 -22.77 13.91 -25.40
C VAL A 90 -21.57 14.15 -26.30
N SER A 91 -20.66 15.03 -25.87
CA SER A 91 -19.40 15.27 -26.56
C SER A 91 -18.24 15.46 -25.57
N LEU A 92 -17.02 15.14 -25.99
CA LEU A 92 -15.82 15.42 -25.21
C LEU A 92 -15.52 16.92 -25.26
N LYS A 93 -15.68 17.62 -24.14
CA LYS A 93 -15.37 19.05 -24.00
C LYS A 93 -13.88 19.28 -23.80
N SER A 94 -13.27 18.57 -22.86
CA SER A 94 -11.86 18.76 -22.50
C SER A 94 -11.24 17.51 -21.91
N LEU A 95 -9.94 17.34 -22.14
CA LEU A 95 -9.12 16.38 -21.40
C LEU A 95 -7.93 17.15 -20.82
N ARG A 96 -7.98 17.42 -19.52
CA ARG A 96 -6.91 18.12 -18.80
C ARG A 96 -5.95 17.10 -18.20
N VAL A 97 -4.66 17.34 -18.35
CA VAL A 97 -3.60 16.49 -17.80
C VAL A 97 -2.84 17.31 -16.77
N ASN A 98 -2.74 16.78 -15.56
CA ASN A 98 -1.98 17.41 -14.48
C ASN A 98 -0.55 16.84 -14.43
N LYS A 99 0.31 17.50 -13.64
CA LYS A 99 1.72 17.12 -13.48
C LYS A 99 1.84 15.63 -13.10
N PRO A 100 2.54 14.81 -13.90
CA PRO A 100 2.87 13.44 -13.52
C PRO A 100 3.74 13.45 -12.27
N MET A 101 3.52 12.49 -11.39
CA MET A 101 4.29 12.36 -10.15
C MET A 101 4.62 10.90 -9.88
N ARG A 102 5.78 10.66 -9.29
CA ARG A 102 6.21 9.32 -8.90
C ARG A 102 5.74 9.03 -7.48
N VAL A 103 4.96 7.98 -7.31
CA VAL A 103 4.30 7.63 -6.04
C VAL A 103 4.64 6.19 -5.68
N ALA A 104 4.87 5.93 -4.39
CA ALA A 104 5.06 4.59 -3.90
C ALA A 104 3.70 3.89 -3.80
N SER A 105 3.63 2.64 -4.25
CA SER A 105 2.53 1.75 -3.88
C SER A 105 2.44 1.67 -2.37
N LEU A 106 1.24 1.81 -1.80
CA LEU A 106 0.99 1.61 -0.36
C LEU A 106 0.55 0.17 -0.03
N TYR A 107 0.48 -0.70 -1.04
CA TYR A 107 0.09 -2.09 -0.84
C TYR A 107 1.12 -2.82 0.00
N THR A 108 0.74 -3.15 1.23
CA THR A 108 1.59 -3.89 2.18
C THR A 108 1.64 -5.38 1.89
N ASN A 109 0.89 -5.85 0.89
CA ASN A 109 0.67 -7.27 0.61
C ASN A 109 1.31 -7.78 -0.69
N ARG A 110 2.04 -6.94 -1.41
CA ARG A 110 2.68 -7.29 -2.68
C ARG A 110 4.07 -6.68 -2.74
N GLN A 111 4.90 -7.18 -3.64
CA GLN A 111 6.22 -6.60 -3.87
C GLN A 111 6.07 -5.12 -4.24
N ASN A 112 6.77 -4.30 -3.48
CA ASN A 112 6.63 -2.87 -3.53
C ASN A 112 7.07 -2.33 -4.89
N GLN A 113 6.26 -1.43 -5.44
CA GLN A 113 6.53 -0.82 -6.73
C GLN A 113 6.31 0.68 -6.63
N TRP A 114 7.21 1.44 -7.24
CA TRP A 114 6.91 2.81 -7.61
C TRP A 114 6.07 2.77 -8.87
N TYR A 115 5.12 3.68 -8.94
CA TYR A 115 4.37 3.94 -10.15
C TYR A 115 4.38 5.45 -10.42
N VAL A 116 4.28 5.81 -11.68
CA VAL A 116 4.05 7.18 -12.10
C VAL A 116 2.54 7.39 -12.19
N LYS A 117 2.04 8.28 -11.36
CA LYS A 117 0.65 8.72 -11.35
C LYS A 117 0.51 9.91 -12.29
N ILE A 118 -0.44 9.84 -13.22
CA ILE A 118 -0.80 10.93 -14.13
C ILE A 118 -2.27 11.26 -13.88
N PRO A 119 -2.55 12.29 -13.06
CA PRO A 119 -3.91 12.71 -12.81
C PRO A 119 -4.46 13.41 -14.05
N MET A 120 -5.62 12.97 -14.53
CA MET A 120 -6.34 13.56 -15.65
C MET A 120 -7.76 13.95 -15.22
N ASN A 121 -8.37 14.89 -15.93
CA ASN A 121 -9.77 15.23 -15.78
C ASN A 121 -10.44 15.23 -17.16
N ILE A 122 -11.43 14.36 -17.33
CA ILE A 122 -12.27 14.26 -18.51
C ILE A 122 -13.48 15.17 -18.29
N GLY A 123 -13.61 16.22 -19.10
CA GLY A 123 -14.80 17.06 -19.16
C GLY A 123 -15.64 16.70 -20.37
N LEU A 124 -16.91 16.39 -20.16
CA LEU A 124 -17.89 16.10 -21.20
C LEU A 124 -18.95 17.20 -21.21
N ASN A 125 -19.44 17.56 -22.40
CA ASN A 125 -20.62 18.40 -22.55
C ASN A 125 -21.82 17.51 -22.89
N VAL A 126 -22.90 17.66 -22.14
CA VAL A 126 -24.19 17.02 -22.41
C VAL A 126 -25.15 18.12 -22.82
N ASN A 127 -25.48 18.13 -24.10
CA ASN A 127 -26.46 19.03 -24.67
C ASN A 127 -27.85 18.39 -24.55
N ILE A 128 -28.74 19.09 -23.87
CA ILE A 128 -30.14 18.71 -23.67
C ILE A 128 -30.99 19.81 -24.31
N PRO A 129 -31.60 19.58 -25.48
CA PRO A 129 -32.40 20.61 -26.12
C PRO A 129 -33.54 21.07 -25.23
N TYR A 130 -33.80 22.39 -25.25
CA TYR A 130 -34.79 23.08 -24.43
C TYR A 130 -34.52 23.04 -22.91
N SER A 131 -33.35 22.57 -22.48
CA SER A 131 -32.85 22.66 -21.10
C SER A 131 -31.43 23.24 -21.10
N SER A 132 -30.87 23.45 -19.92
CA SER A 132 -29.52 23.98 -19.77
C SER A 132 -28.48 22.88 -19.97
N ASP A 133 -27.44 23.15 -20.77
CA ASP A 133 -26.31 22.24 -20.94
C ASP A 133 -25.71 21.80 -19.58
N ARG A 134 -25.29 20.54 -19.52
CA ARG A 134 -24.59 19.97 -18.37
C ARG A 134 -23.15 19.68 -18.71
N GLN A 135 -22.27 19.94 -17.74
CA GLN A 135 -20.85 19.62 -17.83
C GLN A 135 -20.54 18.52 -16.84
N VAL A 136 -20.08 17.39 -17.37
CA VAL A 136 -19.73 16.23 -16.56
C VAL A 136 -18.22 16.16 -16.44
N TYR A 137 -17.70 16.15 -15.23
CA TYR A 137 -16.28 16.04 -14.93
C TYR A 137 -15.98 14.70 -14.28
N ILE A 138 -15.01 13.98 -14.85
CA ILE A 138 -14.60 12.67 -14.39
C ILE A 138 -13.10 12.70 -14.12
N PRO A 139 -12.66 12.70 -12.84
CA PRO A 139 -11.25 12.54 -12.52
C PRO A 139 -10.81 11.13 -12.92
N LEU A 140 -9.62 11.02 -13.51
CA LEU A 140 -9.03 9.76 -13.93
C LEU A 140 -7.57 9.72 -13.52
N ASP A 141 -7.21 8.77 -12.68
CA ASP A 141 -5.82 8.52 -12.33
C ASP A 141 -5.25 7.42 -13.23
N ILE A 142 -4.23 7.75 -14.01
CA ILE A 142 -3.44 6.75 -14.74
C ILE A 142 -2.21 6.39 -13.92
N ASN A 143 -2.11 5.13 -13.51
CA ASN A 143 -0.96 4.58 -12.80
C ASN A 143 -0.11 3.79 -13.78
N VAL A 144 1.11 4.24 -14.01
CA VAL A 144 2.09 3.55 -14.87
C VAL A 144 3.12 2.88 -13.97
N SER A 145 3.22 1.57 -14.02
CA SER A 145 4.19 0.81 -13.22
C SER A 145 4.99 -0.15 -14.09
N CYS A 146 6.13 -0.59 -13.56
CA CYS A 146 6.85 -1.72 -14.13
C CYS A 146 6.49 -2.95 -13.34
N GLU A 147 5.40 -3.60 -13.76
CA GLU A 147 4.94 -4.83 -13.14
C GLU A 147 5.99 -5.92 -13.35
N ASN A 148 6.26 -6.73 -12.32
CA ASN A 148 7.31 -7.76 -12.34
C ASN A 148 8.71 -7.22 -12.62
N TRP A 149 9.00 -5.94 -12.34
CA TRP A 149 10.32 -5.33 -12.52
C TRP A 149 11.46 -6.17 -11.93
N PHE A 150 11.17 -6.85 -10.82
CA PHE A 150 12.11 -7.67 -10.08
C PHE A 150 12.43 -9.03 -10.72
N THR A 151 11.55 -9.59 -11.55
CA THR A 151 11.83 -10.84 -12.28
C THR A 151 12.81 -10.60 -13.44
N ARG A 152 13.18 -9.34 -13.69
CA ARG A 152 13.91 -8.87 -14.88
C ARG A 152 13.13 -9.11 -16.19
N GLN A 153 11.89 -9.55 -16.11
CA GLN A 153 10.95 -9.65 -17.22
C GLN A 153 9.85 -8.60 -17.07
N GLY A 154 10.11 -7.55 -16.28
CA GLY A 154 9.12 -6.54 -15.98
C GLY A 154 8.62 -5.84 -17.23
N ARG A 155 7.36 -5.45 -17.24
CA ARG A 155 6.72 -4.79 -18.38
C ARG A 155 6.04 -3.52 -17.91
N VAL A 156 6.04 -2.50 -18.76
CA VAL A 156 5.32 -1.25 -18.48
C VAL A 156 3.82 -1.52 -18.57
N LYS A 157 3.10 -1.28 -17.48
CA LYS A 157 1.66 -1.46 -17.35
C LYS A 157 1.00 -0.14 -17.00
N PHE A 158 -0.16 0.10 -17.59
CA PHE A 158 -0.97 1.28 -17.36
C PHE A 158 -2.29 0.82 -16.77
N TYR A 159 -2.64 1.39 -15.63
CA TYR A 159 -3.92 1.16 -14.98
C TYR A 159 -4.66 2.49 -14.87
N GLY A 160 -5.78 2.62 -15.56
CA GLY A 160 -6.68 3.75 -15.41
C GLY A 160 -7.70 3.48 -14.32
N GLN A 161 -7.82 4.42 -13.38
CA GLN A 161 -8.77 4.37 -12.27
C GLN A 161 -9.63 5.64 -12.28
N PRO A 162 -10.87 5.58 -12.79
CA PRO A 162 -11.77 6.70 -12.74
C PRO A 162 -12.27 6.93 -11.31
N GLY A 163 -12.32 8.18 -10.91
CA GLY A 163 -12.89 8.62 -9.64
C GLY A 163 -14.37 9.02 -9.77
N PRO A 164 -14.97 9.55 -8.70
CA PRO A 164 -16.38 9.91 -8.68
C PRO A 164 -16.69 11.04 -9.67
N ILE A 165 -17.81 10.92 -10.37
CA ILE A 165 -18.29 11.88 -11.36
C ILE A 165 -18.85 13.12 -10.66
N SER A 166 -18.45 14.31 -11.12
CA SER A 166 -19.08 15.59 -10.78
C SER A 166 -19.93 16.08 -11.95
N ILE A 167 -21.09 16.66 -11.67
CA ILE A 167 -21.97 17.25 -12.68
C ILE A 167 -22.16 18.72 -12.29
N GLU A 168 -21.84 19.60 -13.23
CA GLU A 168 -21.98 21.05 -13.10
C GLU A 168 -22.89 21.59 -14.20
N GLY A 169 -23.49 22.75 -13.96
CA GLY A 169 -24.46 23.38 -14.86
C GLY A 169 -25.89 23.34 -14.33
N GLY A 170 -26.83 23.75 -15.17
CA GLY A 170 -28.20 24.09 -14.78
C GLY A 170 -28.43 25.59 -14.67
N ASN A 171 -29.70 25.99 -14.75
CA ASN A 171 -30.10 27.37 -14.51
C ASN A 171 -30.77 27.52 -13.13
N LEU A 172 -30.88 28.76 -12.65
CA LEU A 172 -31.47 29.09 -11.36
C LEU A 172 -32.95 28.65 -11.24
N ILE A 173 -33.68 28.58 -12.37
CA ILE A 173 -35.08 28.16 -12.46
C ILE A 173 -35.23 26.64 -12.26
N GLU A 174 -34.27 25.84 -12.74
CA GLU A 174 -34.23 24.38 -12.60
C GLU A 174 -33.89 23.95 -11.16
N ASP A 175 -33.13 24.77 -10.41
CA ASP A 175 -32.88 24.59 -8.98
C ASP A 175 -34.14 24.86 -8.14
N ILE A 176 -34.95 25.86 -8.52
CA ILE A 176 -36.22 26.20 -7.84
C ILE A 176 -37.28 25.09 -8.06
N LEU A 177 -37.32 24.47 -9.23
CA LEU A 177 -38.30 23.45 -9.60
C LEU A 177 -37.88 22.00 -9.24
N ARG A 178 -36.73 21.80 -8.58
CA ARG A 178 -36.12 20.47 -8.28
C ARG A 178 -35.82 19.60 -9.52
N VAL A 179 -35.86 20.16 -10.71
CA VAL A 179 -35.62 19.46 -11.99
C VAL A 179 -34.16 19.04 -12.15
N LYS A 180 -33.23 19.78 -11.52
CA LYS A 180 -31.81 19.47 -11.54
C LYS A 180 -31.46 18.06 -11.05
N GLN A 181 -32.08 17.61 -9.96
CA GLN A 181 -31.83 16.26 -9.43
C GLN A 181 -32.32 15.16 -10.37
N TYR A 182 -33.42 15.40 -11.08
CA TYR A 182 -33.94 14.46 -12.07
C TYR A 182 -32.99 14.36 -13.27
N VAL A 183 -32.54 15.49 -13.81
CA VAL A 183 -31.58 15.54 -14.93
C VAL A 183 -30.23 14.92 -14.53
N ASP A 184 -29.70 15.23 -13.35
CA ASP A 184 -28.45 14.65 -12.86
C ASP A 184 -28.55 13.13 -12.67
N ASN A 185 -29.71 12.63 -12.24
CA ASN A 185 -29.96 11.19 -12.09
C ASN A 185 -30.11 10.50 -13.44
N GLU A 186 -30.75 11.12 -14.42
CA GLU A 186 -30.81 10.58 -15.78
C GLU A 186 -29.44 10.59 -16.46
N VAL A 187 -28.63 11.64 -16.25
CA VAL A 187 -27.23 11.66 -16.72
C VAL A 187 -26.44 10.52 -16.07
N ARG A 188 -26.57 10.30 -14.75
CA ARG A 188 -25.90 9.18 -14.06
C ARG A 188 -26.39 7.80 -14.48
N ARG A 189 -27.68 7.64 -14.81
CA ARG A 189 -28.27 6.36 -15.26
C ARG A 189 -27.85 5.99 -16.67
N ASN A 190 -27.74 6.98 -17.56
CA ASN A 190 -27.43 6.76 -18.97
C ASN A 190 -25.92 6.81 -19.27
N PHE A 191 -25.09 7.32 -18.35
CA PHE A 191 -23.64 7.18 -18.45
C PHE A 191 -23.19 5.84 -17.89
N PRO A 192 -22.63 4.92 -18.71
CA PRO A 192 -21.96 3.76 -18.16
C PRO A 192 -20.82 4.25 -17.26
N PRO A 193 -20.69 3.72 -16.02
CA PRO A 193 -19.54 4.05 -15.19
C PRO A 193 -18.28 3.71 -15.97
N LEU A 194 -17.34 4.65 -16.06
CA LEU A 194 -16.02 4.34 -16.60
C LEU A 194 -15.49 3.18 -15.76
N SER A 195 -15.27 2.02 -16.36
CA SER A 195 -14.60 0.92 -15.69
C SER A 195 -13.10 1.21 -15.69
N GLY A 196 -12.42 0.85 -14.61
CA GLY A 196 -10.97 0.86 -14.60
C GLY A 196 -10.44 -0.04 -15.71
N PHE A 197 -9.34 0.35 -16.33
CA PHE A 197 -8.73 -0.43 -17.41
C PHE A 197 -7.27 -0.75 -17.09
N GLY A 198 -6.79 -1.89 -17.54
CA GLY A 198 -5.38 -2.27 -17.52
C GLY A 198 -4.89 -2.49 -18.95
N MET A 199 -3.73 -1.94 -19.31
CA MET A 199 -3.13 -2.17 -20.63
C MET A 199 -1.61 -2.24 -20.59
N THR A 200 -1.05 -2.94 -21.58
CA THR A 200 0.40 -3.07 -21.81
C THR A 200 0.67 -2.57 -23.23
N PRO A 201 0.72 -1.25 -23.45
CA PRO A 201 0.76 -0.68 -24.79
C PRO A 201 2.07 -1.01 -25.52
N PHE A 202 3.12 -1.40 -24.79
CA PHE A 202 4.39 -1.83 -25.35
C PHE A 202 4.94 -3.01 -24.56
N GLU A 203 5.46 -4.04 -25.23
CA GLU A 203 6.12 -5.19 -24.60
C GLU A 203 7.58 -4.90 -24.22
N GLN A 204 7.90 -3.65 -23.89
CA GLN A 204 9.28 -3.29 -23.56
C GLN A 204 9.66 -3.74 -22.14
N PRO A 205 10.85 -4.34 -21.97
CA PRO A 205 11.33 -4.73 -20.66
C PRO A 205 11.56 -3.47 -19.81
N CYS A 206 11.12 -3.53 -18.56
CA CYS A 206 11.24 -2.45 -17.60
C CYS A 206 11.68 -2.94 -16.22
N ALA A 207 12.62 -2.21 -15.62
CA ALA A 207 13.09 -2.41 -14.25
C ALA A 207 12.90 -1.17 -13.36
N THR A 208 12.88 0.03 -13.92
CA THR A 208 12.81 1.32 -13.20
C THR A 208 11.87 2.25 -13.96
N ILE A 209 11.17 3.12 -13.23
CA ILE A 209 10.26 4.09 -13.84
C ILE A 209 10.26 5.40 -13.05
N GLY A 210 10.14 6.52 -13.74
CA GLY A 210 9.94 7.83 -13.13
C GLY A 210 9.48 8.90 -14.11
N VAL A 211 9.39 10.12 -13.61
CA VAL A 211 8.98 11.29 -14.38
C VAL A 211 10.25 11.99 -14.86
N SER A 212 10.37 12.26 -16.16
CA SER A 212 11.49 13.06 -16.69
C SER A 212 11.51 14.43 -16.00
N PRO A 213 12.70 14.98 -15.67
CA PRO A 213 12.83 16.15 -14.83
C PRO A 213 12.50 17.45 -15.58
N GLY A 214 12.38 17.41 -16.91
CA GLY A 214 11.95 18.55 -17.70
C GLY A 214 10.51 18.92 -17.36
N GLU A 215 10.28 20.20 -17.04
CA GLU A 215 8.93 20.74 -16.92
C GLU A 215 8.48 21.28 -18.28
N PRO A 216 7.67 20.52 -19.05
CA PRO A 216 7.15 21.05 -20.30
C PRO A 216 6.16 22.18 -20.00
N PRO A 217 5.96 23.12 -20.94
CA PRO A 217 4.94 24.16 -20.85
C PRO A 217 3.51 23.58 -20.74
N ASP A 218 3.32 22.32 -21.17
CA ASP A 218 2.09 21.56 -21.00
C ASP A 218 2.44 20.09 -20.70
N TYR A 219 1.87 19.54 -19.63
CA TYR A 219 2.13 18.18 -19.17
C TYR A 219 1.74 17.09 -20.18
N ARG A 220 0.94 17.41 -21.20
CA ARG A 220 0.70 16.52 -22.36
C ARG A 220 1.98 16.25 -23.16
N PHE A 221 2.95 17.14 -23.13
CA PHE A 221 4.27 16.96 -23.75
C PHE A 221 5.31 16.42 -22.76
N GLY A 222 4.90 16.03 -21.56
CA GLY A 222 5.78 15.39 -20.59
C GLY A 222 6.16 13.97 -21.01
N PHE A 223 7.18 13.43 -20.36
CA PHE A 223 7.69 12.09 -20.62
C PHE A 223 7.82 11.28 -19.34
N ILE A 224 7.50 9.99 -19.46
CA ILE A 224 7.76 8.98 -18.44
C ILE A 224 9.00 8.21 -18.89
N ALA A 225 10.08 8.34 -18.13
CA ALA A 225 11.33 7.64 -18.41
C ALA A 225 11.33 6.28 -17.70
N TYR A 226 11.88 5.27 -18.38
CA TYR A 226 12.04 3.93 -17.84
C TYR A 226 13.32 3.29 -18.35
N ASP A 227 13.89 2.34 -17.60
CA ASP A 227 15.04 1.59 -18.08
C ASP A 227 14.73 0.09 -18.16
N PRO A 228 15.36 -0.61 -19.13
CA PRO A 228 15.38 -2.06 -19.08
C PRO A 228 16.16 -2.57 -17.87
N PRO A 229 16.00 -3.85 -17.50
CA PRO A 229 16.89 -4.51 -16.57
C PRO A 229 18.34 -4.38 -17.04
N GLY A 230 19.24 -3.99 -16.13
CA GLY A 230 20.67 -3.94 -16.43
C GLY A 230 21.21 -5.31 -16.84
N ARG A 231 22.16 -5.33 -17.79
CA ARG A 231 22.90 -6.55 -18.15
C ARG A 231 23.57 -7.12 -16.91
N ILE A 232 23.37 -8.41 -16.65
CA ILE A 232 24.07 -9.14 -15.60
C ILE A 232 25.49 -9.32 -16.09
N LEU A 233 26.46 -8.61 -15.50
CA LEU A 233 27.79 -9.18 -15.43
C LEU A 233 27.64 -10.48 -14.61
N PRO A 234 28.16 -11.63 -15.09
CA PRO A 234 28.13 -12.88 -14.32
C PRO A 234 28.52 -12.59 -12.88
N PRO A 235 27.96 -13.28 -11.87
CA PRO A 235 28.08 -12.91 -10.46
C PRO A 235 29.54 -12.73 -10.05
N THR A 236 30.08 -11.54 -10.25
CA THR A 236 31.44 -11.17 -9.85
C THR A 236 31.33 -10.88 -8.38
N LEU A 237 31.68 -11.86 -7.53
CA LEU A 237 31.86 -11.77 -6.06
C LEU A 237 31.39 -10.41 -5.53
N GLY A 238 30.06 -10.23 -5.46
CA GLY A 238 29.41 -8.97 -5.14
C GLY A 238 28.96 -9.00 -3.70
N SER A 239 28.81 -7.84 -3.06
CA SER A 239 28.21 -7.81 -1.73
C SER A 239 26.81 -8.42 -1.77
N THR A 240 26.48 -9.30 -0.84
CA THR A 240 25.18 -9.97 -0.74
C THR A 240 24.50 -9.65 0.58
N VAL A 241 23.17 -9.69 0.55
CA VAL A 241 22.33 -9.63 1.74
C VAL A 241 21.62 -10.97 1.85
N GLU A 242 21.81 -11.64 2.98
CA GLU A 242 21.14 -12.89 3.31
C GLU A 242 20.06 -12.63 4.34
N VAL A 243 18.83 -13.07 4.06
CA VAL A 243 17.70 -12.98 4.99
C VAL A 243 17.22 -14.36 5.36
N THR A 244 17.19 -14.66 6.65
CA THR A 244 16.72 -15.96 7.17
C THR A 244 15.58 -15.72 8.13
N PHE A 245 14.41 -16.27 7.80
CA PHE A 245 13.23 -16.23 8.67
C PHE A 245 13.31 -17.37 9.67
N ALA A 246 13.32 -17.03 10.96
CA ALA A 246 13.60 -17.99 12.02
C ALA A 246 12.33 -18.58 12.63
N LYS A 247 11.34 -17.73 12.94
CA LYS A 247 10.14 -18.14 13.66
C LYS A 247 8.94 -17.24 13.40
N LEU A 248 7.76 -17.84 13.49
CA LEU A 248 6.48 -17.14 13.53
C LEU A 248 5.82 -17.43 14.88
N LYS A 249 5.48 -16.38 15.61
CA LYS A 249 4.69 -16.45 16.84
C LYS A 249 3.31 -15.87 16.59
N ARG A 250 2.26 -16.56 17.04
CA ARG A 250 0.90 -16.05 17.02
C ARG A 250 0.62 -15.31 18.32
N LEU A 251 0.24 -14.04 18.21
CA LEU A 251 -0.12 -13.19 19.34
C LEU A 251 -1.59 -13.35 19.72
N THR A 252 -1.91 -12.93 20.93
CA THR A 252 -3.30 -12.78 21.40
C THR A 252 -3.96 -11.62 20.65
N ALA A 253 -4.85 -11.94 19.71
CA ALA A 253 -5.48 -10.98 18.81
C ALA A 253 -6.98 -10.95 19.08
N ARG A 254 -7.37 -10.12 20.04
CA ARG A 254 -8.75 -10.06 20.55
C ARG A 254 -9.45 -8.75 20.21
N ASP A 255 -10.75 -8.82 20.03
CA ASP A 255 -11.62 -7.65 19.89
C ASP A 255 -11.80 -6.94 21.25
N ARG A 256 -12.55 -5.83 21.24
CA ARG A 256 -12.85 -5.09 22.49
C ARG A 256 -13.69 -5.89 23.51
N GLY A 257 -14.37 -6.95 23.07
CA GLY A 257 -15.16 -7.85 23.91
C GLY A 257 -14.36 -9.05 24.44
N GLY A 258 -13.07 -9.15 24.09
CA GLY A 258 -12.21 -10.27 24.49
C GLY A 258 -12.34 -11.52 23.61
N ASN A 259 -13.08 -11.45 22.51
CA ASN A 259 -13.22 -12.56 21.55
C ASN A 259 -12.04 -12.57 20.58
N ALA A 260 -11.60 -13.76 20.16
CA ALA A 260 -10.58 -13.90 19.13
C ALA A 260 -11.06 -13.27 17.80
N LEU A 261 -10.19 -12.53 17.12
CA LEU A 261 -10.57 -11.72 15.95
C LEU A 261 -10.95 -12.54 14.71
N TYR A 262 -10.50 -13.79 14.60
CA TYR A 262 -10.97 -14.75 13.59
C TYR A 262 -11.40 -16.06 14.25
N TYR A 263 -10.45 -16.87 14.72
CA TYR A 263 -10.72 -18.16 15.35
C TYR A 263 -9.71 -18.43 16.47
N PRO A 264 -10.04 -19.19 17.53
CA PRO A 264 -9.06 -19.57 18.56
C PRO A 264 -7.88 -20.38 18.01
N THR A 265 -8.14 -21.22 17.01
CA THR A 265 -7.14 -21.99 16.24
C THR A 265 -7.25 -21.58 14.78
N GLU A 266 -6.14 -21.26 14.14
CA GLU A 266 -6.13 -20.79 12.75
C GLU A 266 -5.21 -21.67 11.90
N ASN A 267 -5.70 -22.02 10.71
CA ASN A 267 -4.91 -22.64 9.66
C ASN A 267 -4.44 -21.54 8.72
N ILE A 268 -3.13 -21.30 8.67
CA ILE A 268 -2.56 -20.20 7.91
C ILE A 268 -1.48 -20.68 6.95
N MET A 269 -1.28 -19.96 5.87
CA MET A 269 -0.10 -20.09 5.02
C MET A 269 0.70 -18.79 5.10
N LEU A 270 1.94 -18.87 5.57
CA LEU A 270 2.84 -17.74 5.64
C LEU A 270 3.57 -17.59 4.30
N GLU A 271 3.39 -16.45 3.66
CA GLU A 271 4.15 -16.04 2.48
C GLU A 271 5.10 -14.91 2.88
N VAL A 272 6.39 -15.13 2.65
CA VAL A 272 7.46 -14.19 3.01
C VAL A 272 8.23 -13.76 1.78
N HIS A 273 8.62 -12.49 1.78
CA HIS A 273 9.39 -11.86 0.72
C HIS A 273 10.60 -11.16 1.31
N ALA A 274 11.76 -11.34 0.68
CA ALA A 274 12.92 -10.48 0.85
C ALA A 274 13.20 -9.81 -0.50
N ASN A 275 12.85 -8.53 -0.59
CA ASN A 275 12.67 -7.79 -1.83
C ASN A 275 11.75 -8.54 -2.79
N HIS A 276 12.34 -9.31 -3.69
CA HIS A 276 11.65 -9.99 -4.78
C HIS A 276 11.71 -11.51 -4.71
N VAL A 277 12.55 -12.03 -3.83
CA VAL A 277 12.60 -13.47 -3.59
C VAL A 277 11.45 -13.79 -2.65
N MET A 278 10.59 -14.71 -3.07
CA MET A 278 9.40 -15.14 -2.34
C MET A 278 9.51 -16.62 -1.96
N ARG A 279 9.00 -16.96 -0.78
CA ARG A 279 8.71 -18.33 -0.37
C ARG A 279 7.38 -18.39 0.36
N GLN A 280 6.78 -19.56 0.34
CA GLN A 280 5.54 -19.87 1.06
C GLN A 280 5.77 -21.09 1.96
N SER A 281 5.23 -21.05 3.17
CA SER A 281 5.23 -22.20 4.08
C SER A 281 4.20 -23.24 3.61
N ALA A 282 4.28 -24.44 4.17
CA ALA A 282 3.11 -25.30 4.25
C ALA A 282 2.03 -24.65 5.15
N THR A 283 0.81 -25.19 5.14
CA THR A 283 -0.23 -24.78 6.09
C THR A 283 0.23 -25.03 7.52
N LEU A 284 0.18 -23.99 8.34
CA LEU A 284 0.50 -24.00 9.76
C LEU A 284 -0.80 -23.91 10.55
N THR A 285 -1.03 -24.84 11.47
CA THR A 285 -2.12 -24.75 12.44
C THR A 285 -1.56 -24.16 13.73
N MET A 286 -2.06 -22.99 14.13
CA MET A 286 -1.54 -22.26 15.30
C MET A 286 -2.68 -21.82 16.22
N ASN A 287 -2.44 -21.83 17.53
CA ASN A 287 -3.26 -21.22 18.59
C ASN A 287 -2.65 -19.88 19.05
N GLU A 288 -3.43 -19.05 19.76
CA GLU A 288 -2.86 -17.85 20.40
C GLU A 288 -1.73 -18.23 21.36
N GLY A 289 -0.55 -17.61 21.20
CA GLY A 289 0.64 -17.90 21.99
C GLY A 289 1.60 -18.90 21.36
N ASP A 290 1.16 -19.67 20.36
CA ASP A 290 2.00 -20.68 19.71
C ASP A 290 3.16 -20.03 18.95
N GLU A 291 4.30 -20.72 18.96
CA GLU A 291 5.50 -20.36 18.22
C GLU A 291 5.93 -21.53 17.34
N VAL A 292 6.22 -21.25 16.07
CA VAL A 292 6.64 -22.24 15.08
C VAL A 292 7.95 -21.80 14.45
N SER A 293 8.93 -22.70 14.45
CA SER A 293 10.19 -22.52 13.73
C SER A 293 9.96 -22.61 12.22
N LEU A 294 10.55 -21.67 11.48
CA LEU A 294 10.44 -21.59 10.03
C LEU A 294 11.70 -22.19 9.41
N ALA A 295 11.54 -23.20 8.56
CA ALA A 295 12.63 -23.87 7.85
C ALA A 295 12.75 -23.39 6.39
N PHE A 296 12.73 -22.08 6.17
CA PHE A 296 12.94 -21.53 4.83
C PHE A 296 14.43 -21.56 4.46
N PRO A 297 14.80 -21.93 3.22
CA PRO A 297 16.13 -21.64 2.70
C PRO A 297 16.42 -20.14 2.78
N ALA A 298 17.67 -19.78 3.07
CA ALA A 298 18.07 -18.39 3.17
C ALA A 298 17.84 -17.62 1.86
N PHE A 299 17.33 -16.41 1.97
CA PHE A 299 17.04 -15.53 0.84
C PHE A 299 18.30 -14.74 0.52
N THR A 300 18.91 -15.00 -0.64
CA THR A 300 20.09 -14.24 -1.07
C THR A 300 19.69 -13.13 -2.04
N VAL A 301 19.95 -11.89 -1.65
CA VAL A 301 19.68 -10.69 -2.46
C VAL A 301 21.00 -10.01 -2.84
N PRO A 302 21.28 -9.76 -4.14
CA PRO A 302 22.46 -9.01 -4.56
C PRO A 302 22.37 -7.54 -4.10
N ALA A 303 23.32 -7.08 -3.26
CA ALA A 303 23.30 -5.71 -2.73
C ALA A 303 23.71 -4.63 -3.76
N THR A 304 24.24 -5.04 -4.91
CA THR A 304 24.64 -4.13 -6.00
C THR A 304 23.45 -3.58 -6.79
N GLY A 305 22.29 -4.22 -6.71
CA GLY A 305 21.08 -3.83 -7.46
C GLY A 305 19.96 -3.26 -6.60
N VAL A 306 20.16 -3.11 -5.29
CA VAL A 306 19.11 -2.66 -4.35
C VAL A 306 19.66 -1.61 -3.40
N ASP A 307 18.91 -0.53 -3.20
CA ASP A 307 19.25 0.54 -2.24
C ASP A 307 18.57 0.35 -0.89
N THR A 308 17.67 -0.64 -0.80
CA THR A 308 16.99 -1.01 0.43
C THR A 308 16.60 -2.49 0.38
N LEU A 309 16.67 -3.14 1.53
CA LEU A 309 16.08 -4.45 1.77
C LEU A 309 14.67 -4.26 2.32
N VAL A 310 13.68 -4.70 1.58
CA VAL A 310 12.29 -4.83 2.02
C VAL A 310 12.04 -6.24 2.48
N VAL A 311 11.50 -6.42 3.68
CA VAL A 311 10.99 -7.71 4.16
C VAL A 311 9.49 -7.59 4.30
N LEU A 312 8.74 -8.45 3.61
CA LEU A 312 7.28 -8.45 3.64
C LEU A 312 6.76 -9.83 4.03
N ALA A 313 5.70 -9.86 4.81
CA ALA A 313 5.05 -11.07 5.27
C ALA A 313 3.54 -10.96 5.10
N ASN A 314 2.96 -11.99 4.50
CA ASN A 314 1.55 -12.17 4.27
C ASN A 314 1.09 -13.44 4.99
N VAL A 315 0.09 -13.32 5.85
CA VAL A 315 -0.59 -14.45 6.48
C VAL A 315 -1.90 -14.66 5.75
N ASN A 316 -1.98 -15.76 5.01
CA ASN A 316 -3.17 -16.13 4.25
C ASN A 316 -4.00 -17.16 5.03
N GLN A 317 -5.23 -16.81 5.38
CA GLN A 317 -6.15 -17.72 6.08
C GLN A 317 -6.58 -18.86 5.16
N GLN A 318 -6.41 -20.11 5.58
CA GLN A 318 -6.79 -21.30 4.81
C GLN A 318 -8.23 -21.74 5.15
N PRO A 319 -8.99 -22.29 4.18
CA PRO A 319 -8.59 -22.59 2.80
C PRO A 319 -8.81 -21.45 1.79
N ASN A 320 -9.48 -20.37 2.18
CA ASN A 320 -10.02 -19.39 1.23
C ASN A 320 -9.07 -18.23 0.89
N PHE A 321 -7.86 -18.22 1.46
CA PHE A 321 -6.84 -17.16 1.32
C PHE A 321 -7.35 -15.75 1.66
N GLN A 322 -8.44 -15.68 2.42
CA GLN A 322 -9.12 -14.45 2.84
C GLN A 322 -9.66 -14.64 4.26
N PRO A 323 -9.43 -13.67 5.16
CA PRO A 323 -8.65 -12.45 4.98
C PRO A 323 -7.13 -12.71 4.84
N GLN A 324 -6.41 -11.74 4.27
CA GLN A 324 -4.94 -11.72 4.21
C GLN A 324 -4.42 -10.60 5.12
N ASP A 325 -3.60 -10.96 6.10
CA ASP A 325 -2.93 -10.01 6.99
C ASP A 325 -1.50 -9.77 6.53
N SER A 326 -1.08 -8.50 6.39
CA SER A 326 0.22 -8.18 5.79
C SER A 326 0.96 -7.11 6.55
N ALA A 327 2.28 -7.25 6.64
CA ALA A 327 3.18 -6.23 7.14
C ALA A 327 4.50 -6.22 6.35
N PHE A 328 5.23 -5.11 6.42
CA PHE A 328 6.56 -5.02 5.84
C PHE A 328 7.47 -4.09 6.65
N ASN A 329 8.77 -4.34 6.58
CA ASN A 329 9.83 -3.44 7.03
C ASN A 329 10.79 -3.13 5.86
N ALA A 330 11.50 -2.02 5.94
CA ALA A 330 12.45 -1.59 4.93
C ALA A 330 13.75 -1.06 5.58
N TRP A 331 14.89 -1.55 5.11
CA TRP A 331 16.21 -1.24 5.66
C TRP A 331 17.15 -0.66 4.59
N PRO A 332 17.56 0.61 4.70
CA PRO A 332 18.34 1.27 3.66
C PRO A 332 19.77 0.71 3.59
N LYS A 333 20.35 0.77 2.38
CA LYS A 333 21.74 0.39 2.10
C LYS A 333 22.74 1.24 2.86
N SER A 334 22.43 2.51 3.13
CA SER A 334 23.27 3.41 3.94
C SER A 334 23.49 2.89 5.38
N ALA A 335 22.56 2.08 5.89
CA ALA A 335 22.70 1.38 7.17
C ALA A 335 23.18 -0.07 7.01
N ASN A 336 23.80 -0.40 5.88
CA ASN A 336 24.18 -1.77 5.49
C ASN A 336 23.01 -2.75 5.59
N PHE A 337 21.80 -2.29 5.27
CA PHE A 337 20.55 -3.07 5.38
C PHE A 337 20.20 -3.51 6.79
N SER A 338 20.74 -2.86 7.82
CA SER A 338 20.51 -3.15 9.24
C SER A 338 20.79 -4.61 9.59
N PRO A 339 22.07 -5.06 9.64
CA PRO A 339 22.39 -6.43 10.00
C PRO A 339 21.94 -6.77 11.43
N GLY A 340 21.51 -8.01 11.67
CA GLY A 340 21.09 -8.49 12.98
C GLY A 340 19.72 -9.16 12.98
N MET A 341 19.18 -9.40 14.17
CA MET A 341 17.85 -9.95 14.39
C MET A 341 16.79 -8.85 14.38
N HIS A 342 15.69 -9.11 13.70
CA HIS A 342 14.55 -8.21 13.57
C HIS A 342 13.24 -8.94 13.80
N THR A 343 12.22 -8.17 14.19
CA THR A 343 10.85 -8.65 14.33
C THR A 343 9.93 -7.82 13.45
N LEU A 344 9.06 -8.49 12.69
CA LEU A 344 7.99 -7.88 11.92
C LEU A 344 6.65 -8.24 12.55
N VAL A 345 5.89 -7.23 12.97
CA VAL A 345 4.57 -7.39 13.58
C VAL A 345 3.49 -7.34 12.50
N ILE A 346 2.75 -8.43 12.33
CA ILE A 346 1.67 -8.56 11.35
C ILE A 346 0.34 -8.28 12.07
N THR A 347 -0.40 -7.29 11.61
CA THR A 347 -1.64 -6.84 12.26
C THR A 347 -2.88 -7.35 11.55
N LYS A 348 -3.85 -7.87 12.32
CA LYS A 348 -5.21 -8.12 11.88
C LYS A 348 -6.01 -6.83 11.84
N VAL A 349 -6.88 -6.71 10.85
CA VAL A 349 -7.82 -5.58 10.75
C VAL A 349 -9.25 -6.10 10.86
N TYR A 350 -10.03 -5.51 11.75
CA TYR A 350 -11.46 -5.76 11.84
C TYR A 350 -12.25 -4.46 11.83
N SER A 351 -13.46 -4.51 11.29
CA SER A 351 -14.37 -3.38 11.23
C SER A 351 -15.36 -3.44 12.38
N ILE A 352 -15.45 -2.36 13.14
CA ILE A 352 -16.58 -2.08 14.03
C ILE A 352 -17.68 -1.41 13.19
N PRO A 353 -18.90 -1.95 13.16
CA PRO A 353 -20.02 -1.32 12.48
C PRO A 353 -20.29 0.10 13.01
N PRO A 354 -20.80 1.01 12.17
CA PRO A 354 -21.17 2.35 12.61
C PRO A 354 -22.22 2.27 13.73
N ARG A 355 -22.00 2.99 14.83
CA ARG A 355 -22.97 3.19 15.93
C ARG A 355 -23.15 4.69 16.14
N PRO A 356 -24.39 5.20 16.36
CA PRO A 356 -24.61 6.63 16.59
C PRO A 356 -23.67 7.18 17.68
N PRO A 357 -22.99 8.32 17.47
CA PRO A 357 -23.10 9.26 16.33
C PRO A 357 -22.20 8.94 15.12
N GLN A 358 -21.39 7.89 15.18
CA GLN A 358 -20.47 7.48 14.13
C GLN A 358 -21.23 6.92 12.92
N ARG A 359 -21.20 7.63 11.79
CA ARG A 359 -21.85 7.24 10.53
C ARG A 359 -21.01 6.33 9.63
N LYS A 360 -19.74 6.09 9.99
CA LYS A 360 -18.82 5.25 9.21
C LYS A 360 -18.28 4.11 10.08
N PRO A 361 -18.05 2.90 9.52
CA PRO A 361 -17.35 1.84 10.21
C PRO A 361 -15.97 2.32 10.69
N SER A 362 -15.56 1.87 11.88
CA SER A 362 -14.20 2.10 12.39
C SER A 362 -13.37 0.86 12.18
N TYR A 363 -12.17 0.99 11.61
CA TYR A 363 -11.25 -0.13 11.46
C TYR A 363 -10.25 -0.11 12.60
N ILE A 364 -10.14 -1.23 13.32
CA ILE A 364 -9.16 -1.40 14.39
C ILE A 364 -8.11 -2.40 13.91
N ARG A 365 -6.85 -2.07 14.17
CA ARG A 365 -5.70 -2.91 13.88
C ARG A 365 -5.18 -3.51 15.19
N VAL A 366 -4.97 -4.81 15.22
CA VAL A 366 -4.46 -5.53 16.40
C VAL A 366 -3.27 -6.38 15.98
N PRO A 367 -2.11 -6.29 16.66
CA PRO A 367 -1.00 -7.22 16.46
C PRO A 367 -1.48 -8.67 16.58
N ALA A 368 -1.21 -9.48 15.56
CA ALA A 368 -1.69 -10.86 15.49
C ALA A 368 -0.57 -11.87 15.33
N TYR A 369 0.54 -11.48 14.72
CA TYR A 369 1.72 -12.33 14.60
C TYR A 369 3.01 -11.53 14.74
N GLU A 370 4.05 -12.21 15.19
CA GLU A 370 5.42 -11.73 15.18
C GLU A 370 6.28 -12.69 14.36
N LEU A 371 6.85 -12.17 13.28
CA LEU A 371 7.81 -12.88 12.45
C LEU A 371 9.22 -12.42 12.81
N SER A 372 10.04 -13.34 13.35
CA SER A 372 11.45 -13.06 13.59
C SER A 372 12.30 -13.46 12.39
N TYR A 373 13.20 -12.59 11.96
CA TYR A 373 14.12 -12.83 10.87
C TYR A 373 15.48 -12.23 11.18
N SER A 374 16.52 -12.78 10.55
CA SER A 374 17.89 -12.27 10.61
C SER A 374 18.29 -11.69 9.26
N VAL A 375 19.08 -10.63 9.30
CA VAL A 375 19.70 -10.03 8.12
C VAL A 375 21.22 -10.11 8.30
N ARG A 376 21.91 -10.68 7.31
CA ARG A 376 23.38 -10.68 7.24
C ARG A 376 23.80 -9.95 5.98
N TYR A 377 24.69 -8.97 6.14
CA TYR A 377 25.31 -8.27 5.02
C TYR A 377 26.76 -8.75 4.88
N SER A 378 27.08 -9.31 3.71
CA SER A 378 28.42 -9.72 3.35
C SER A 378 29.00 -8.70 2.38
N PRO A 379 29.85 -7.76 2.83
CA PRO A 379 30.50 -6.82 1.93
C PRO A 379 31.43 -7.55 0.98
N ARG A 380 31.76 -6.91 -0.15
CA ARG A 380 32.72 -7.44 -1.12
C ARG A 380 34.06 -7.68 -0.42
N PRO A 381 34.76 -8.82 -0.63
CA PRO A 381 36.14 -8.95 -0.18
C PRO A 381 36.97 -7.91 -0.94
N VAL A 382 37.61 -7.00 -0.20
CA VAL A 382 38.61 -6.09 -0.77
C VAL A 382 39.85 -6.94 -1.04
N ILE A 383 40.13 -7.23 -2.30
CA ILE A 383 41.41 -7.82 -2.68
C ILE A 383 42.45 -6.71 -2.53
N GLY A 384 43.15 -6.70 -1.39
CA GLY A 384 44.32 -5.87 -1.20
C GLY A 384 45.38 -6.29 -2.20
N ILE A 385 45.64 -5.45 -3.21
CA ILE A 385 46.84 -5.59 -4.01
C ILE A 385 47.98 -5.19 -3.08
N ASN A 386 48.64 -6.18 -2.47
CA ASN A 386 49.96 -5.99 -1.89
C ASN A 386 50.87 -5.51 -3.02
N ARG A 387 51.12 -4.20 -3.11
CA ARG A 387 52.26 -3.68 -3.85
C ARG A 387 53.49 -4.18 -3.12
N GLY A 388 54.01 -5.31 -3.57
CA GLY A 388 55.34 -5.77 -3.16
C GLY A 388 56.35 -4.68 -3.47
N GLU A 389 57.09 -4.26 -2.44
CA GLU A 389 58.36 -3.59 -2.61
C GLU A 389 59.23 -4.45 -3.53
N VAL A 390 59.54 -3.91 -4.71
CA VAL A 390 60.67 -4.39 -5.50
C VAL A 390 61.90 -3.70 -4.92
N ARG A 391 62.73 -4.48 -4.22
CA ARG A 391 64.09 -4.08 -3.88
C ARG A 391 64.98 -4.16 -5.10
#